data_AF-A0A376BZI4-F1
#
_entry.id   AF-A0A376BZI4-F1
#
_cell.length_a   1.000
_cell.length_b   1.000
_cell.length_c   1.000
_cell.angle_alpha   90.00
_cell.angle_beta   90.00
_cell.angle_gamma   90.00
#
_symmetry.space_group_name_H-M   'P 1'
#
loop_
_entity.id
_entity.type
_entity.pdbx_description
1 polymer ?
#
loop_
_entity_poly.entity_id
_entity_poly.type
_entity_poly.pdbx_seq_one_letter_code
_entity_poly.pdbx_strand_id
1 'polypeptide(L)'
;MVCIIAPILEELIFRLPLKINKINLSISLVCFSLFMFFLMKSNFPQNDILRYLFVCILFFSCLYLILYRYNDVNAFLKNHYIIFLHLLTISFCLAHFGNYNFKTKSIVPYLIMFSVLLNGYLFSYVRLRFGIQYSIFIHMFHNTLVTLPIILKFFK
;
A
#
# COMPACT_ATOMS: atom_id res chain seq x y z
N MET A 1 8.19 -8.56 -14.01
CA MET A 1 8.76 -8.15 -12.71
C MET A 1 7.78 -7.27 -11.91
N VAL A 2 7.21 -6.22 -12.52
CA VAL A 2 6.23 -5.32 -11.87
C VAL A 2 5.00 -6.08 -11.32
N CYS A 3 4.43 -7.01 -12.09
CA CYS A 3 3.26 -7.79 -11.68
C CYS A 3 3.49 -8.76 -10.49
N ILE A 4 4.75 -8.96 -10.08
CA ILE A 4 5.13 -9.89 -9.00
C ILE A 4 5.67 -9.11 -7.81
N ILE A 5 6.66 -8.23 -8.03
CA ILE A 5 7.35 -7.52 -6.94
C ILE A 5 6.47 -6.41 -6.35
N ALA A 6 5.74 -5.66 -7.18
CA ALA A 6 4.92 -4.55 -6.69
C ALA A 6 3.80 -5.04 -5.74
N PRO A 7 3.02 -6.09 -6.08
CA PRO A 7 2.03 -6.65 -5.15
C PRO A 7 2.61 -7.08 -3.81
N ILE A 8 3.82 -7.66 -3.77
CA ILE A 8 4.46 -8.06 -2.51
C ILE A 8 4.70 -6.81 -1.63
N LEU A 9 5.29 -5.76 -2.19
CA LEU A 9 5.54 -4.52 -1.44
C LEU A 9 4.23 -3.85 -0.99
N GLU A 10 3.23 -3.79 -1.85
CA GLU A 10 1.92 -3.22 -1.53
C GLU A 10 1.24 -3.99 -0.39
N GLU A 11 1.28 -5.32 -0.40
CA GLU A 11 0.72 -6.13 0.68
C GLU A 11 1.50 -5.97 1.99
N LEU A 12 2.83 -5.83 1.94
CA LEU A 12 3.63 -5.53 3.13
C LEU A 12 3.32 -4.15 3.73
N ILE A 13 3.07 -3.15 2.88
CA ILE A 13 2.71 -1.80 3.32
C ILE A 13 1.29 -1.79 3.89
N PHE A 14 0.30 -2.27 3.14
CA PHE A 14 -1.11 -2.01 3.43
C PHE A 14 -1.82 -3.15 4.17
N ARG A 15 -1.37 -4.41 4.08
CA ARG A 15 -2.11 -5.57 4.62
C ARG A 15 -1.38 -6.24 5.78
N LEU A 16 -0.05 -6.23 5.78
CA LEU A 16 0.71 -6.70 6.93
C LEU A 16 0.26 -6.06 8.26
N PRO A 17 0.07 -4.71 8.37
CA PRO A 17 -0.27 -4.07 9.64
C PRO A 17 -1.71 -4.31 10.10
N LEU A 18 -2.60 -4.86 9.26
CA LEU A 18 -3.98 -5.21 9.65
C LEU A 18 -4.03 -6.26 10.76
N LYS A 19 -3.00 -7.10 10.89
CA LYS A 19 -2.75 -7.88 12.11
C LYS A 19 -1.81 -7.07 13.00
N ILE A 20 -2.40 -6.36 13.96
CA ILE A 20 -1.70 -5.46 14.86
C ILE A 20 -0.76 -6.26 15.78
N ASN A 21 0.53 -6.22 15.45
CA ASN A 21 1.61 -6.64 16.33
C ASN A 21 2.87 -5.80 16.02
N LYS A 22 3.83 -5.78 16.96
CA LYS A 22 5.02 -4.94 16.86
C LYS A 22 5.80 -5.16 15.57
N ILE A 23 6.01 -6.42 15.19
CA ILE A 23 6.79 -6.81 14.01
C ILE A 23 6.11 -6.37 12.72
N ASN A 24 4.82 -6.64 12.56
CA ASN A 24 4.05 -6.30 11.36
C ASN A 24 4.00 -4.78 11.15
N LEU A 25 3.79 -4.01 12.23
CA LEU A 25 3.80 -2.55 12.16
C LEU A 25 5.18 -2.01 11.78
N SER A 26 6.26 -2.55 12.37
CA SER A 26 7.62 -2.14 12.04
C SER A 26 8.01 -2.46 10.60
N ILE A 27 7.69 -3.66 10.10
CA ILE A 27 7.97 -4.05 8.71
C ILE A 27 7.18 -3.16 7.74
N SER A 28 5.88 -2.98 8.00
CA SER A 28 5.02 -2.09 7.20
C SER A 28 5.56 -0.66 7.15
N LEU A 29 6.03 -0.13 8.29
CA LEU A 29 6.62 1.20 8.37
C LEU A 29 7.90 1.33 7.53
N VAL A 30 8.78 0.32 7.56
CA VAL A 30 10.00 0.31 6.73
C VAL A 30 9.65 0.26 5.25
N CYS A 31 8.72 -0.61 4.84
CA CYS A 31 8.29 -0.67 3.45
C CYS A 31 7.63 0.65 3.00
N PHE A 32 6.81 1.25 3.87
CA PHE A 32 6.13 2.51 3.59
C PHE A 32 7.11 3.68 3.47
N SER A 33 8.14 3.77 4.33
CA SER A 33 9.14 4.84 4.26
C SER A 33 9.96 4.77 2.98
N LEU A 34 10.32 3.56 2.53
CA LEU A 34 10.96 3.34 1.23
C LEU A 34 10.05 3.75 0.07
N PHE A 35 8.77 3.38 0.12
CA PHE A 35 7.79 3.80 -0.88
C PHE A 35 7.65 5.33 -0.94
N MET A 36 7.52 5.99 0.21
CA MET A 36 7.42 7.44 0.32
C MET A 36 8.66 8.15 -0.20
N PHE A 37 9.85 7.59 0.03
CA PHE A 37 11.10 8.11 -0.52
C PHE A 37 11.05 8.20 -2.06
N PHE A 38 10.65 7.12 -2.73
CA PHE A 38 10.54 7.09 -4.19
C PHE A 38 9.42 8.01 -4.70
N LEU A 39 8.26 8.02 -4.02
CA LEU A 39 7.12 8.84 -4.40
C LEU A 39 7.42 10.33 -4.32
N MET A 40 8.07 10.78 -3.24
CA MET A 40 8.44 12.19 -3.09
C MET A 40 9.54 12.60 -4.06
N LYS A 41 10.49 11.71 -4.40
CA LYS A 41 11.52 11.99 -5.41
C LYS A 41 10.92 12.27 -6.79
N SER A 42 9.84 11.56 -7.15
CA SER A 42 9.15 11.76 -8.42
C SER A 42 8.34 13.07 -8.48
N ASN A 43 7.71 13.47 -7.37
CA ASN A 43 6.75 14.59 -7.36
C ASN A 43 7.35 15.93 -6.91
N PHE A 44 8.45 15.91 -6.14
CA PHE A 44 9.09 17.11 -5.59
C PHE A 44 10.62 17.08 -5.84
N PRO A 45 11.07 17.28 -7.09
CA PRO A 45 12.48 17.13 -7.44
C PRO A 45 13.36 18.31 -6.98
N GLN A 46 12.80 19.49 -6.72
CA GLN A 46 13.61 20.69 -6.43
C GLN A 46 14.32 20.71 -5.05
N ASN A 47 13.85 19.98 -4.03
CA ASN A 47 14.35 20.12 -2.65
C ASN A 47 14.66 18.77 -1.97
N ASP A 48 15.80 18.19 -2.32
CA ASP A 48 16.22 16.87 -1.84
C ASP A 48 16.37 16.77 -0.31
N ILE A 49 17.00 17.78 0.32
CA ILE A 49 17.28 17.76 1.77
C ILE A 49 15.99 17.77 2.59
N LEU A 50 15.05 18.68 2.29
CA LEU A 50 13.79 18.79 3.02
C LEU A 50 12.94 17.53 2.88
N ARG A 51 12.94 16.90 1.70
CA ARG A 51 12.28 15.62 1.46
C ARG A 51 12.85 14.51 2.33
N TYR A 52 14.17 14.35 2.37
CA TYR A 52 14.81 13.31 3.19
C TYR A 52 14.59 13.55 4.68
N LEU A 53 14.69 14.79 5.13
CA LEU A 53 14.39 15.16 6.52
C LEU A 53 12.95 14.81 6.89
N PHE A 54 11.98 15.13 6.04
CA PHE A 54 10.58 14.79 6.29
C PHE A 54 10.36 13.27 6.44
N VAL A 55 10.87 12.46 5.50
CA VAL A 55 10.73 11.00 5.57
C VAL A 55 11.43 10.42 6.79
N CYS A 56 12.63 10.91 7.14
CA CYS A 56 13.37 10.49 8.33
C CYS A 56 12.61 10.84 9.63
N ILE A 57 12.13 12.07 9.77
CA ILE A 57 11.37 12.51 10.96
C ILE A 57 10.11 11.64 11.13
N LEU A 58 9.37 11.41 10.04
CA LEU A 58 8.17 10.56 10.07
C LEU A 58 8.52 9.12 10.43
N PHE A 59 9.58 8.55 9.83
CA PHE A 59 10.03 7.20 10.13
C PHE A 59 10.46 7.05 11.60
N PHE A 60 11.34 7.90 12.12
CA PHE A 60 11.84 7.79 13.48
C PHE A 60 10.77 8.09 14.53
N SER A 61 9.85 9.02 14.28
CA SER A 61 8.72 9.28 15.20
C SER A 61 7.75 8.09 15.26
N CYS A 62 7.35 7.54 14.13
CA CYS A 62 6.51 6.34 14.10
C CYS A 62 7.22 5.13 14.71
N LEU A 63 8.52 4.94 14.42
CA LEU A 63 9.32 3.87 14.98
C LEU A 63 9.43 4.00 16.50
N TYR A 64 9.66 5.21 17.02
CA TYR A 64 9.67 5.48 18.46
C TYR A 64 8.35 5.06 19.12
N LEU A 65 7.21 5.45 18.54
CA LEU A 65 5.90 5.07 19.06
C LEU A 65 5.70 3.55 19.07
N ILE A 66 6.07 2.85 17.99
CA ILE A 66 5.95 1.39 17.91
C ILE A 66 6.90 0.69 18.88
N LEU A 67 8.11 1.22 19.09
CA LEU A 67 9.12 0.56 19.93
C LEU A 67 8.90 0.79 21.42
N TYR A 68 8.56 2.01 21.82
CA TYR A 68 8.52 2.45 23.22
C TYR A 68 7.10 2.71 23.75
N ARG A 69 6.11 2.95 22.89
CA ARG A 69 4.70 3.20 23.25
C ARG A 69 3.75 2.20 22.59
N TYR A 70 4.22 0.98 22.36
CA TYR A 70 3.47 -0.06 21.65
C TYR A 70 2.08 -0.32 22.23
N ASN A 71 1.95 -0.34 23.57
CA ASN A 71 0.67 -0.62 24.23
C ASN A 71 -0.37 0.45 23.90
N ASP A 72 0.02 1.73 23.92
CA ASP A 72 -0.85 2.85 23.55
C ASP A 72 -1.25 2.76 22.07
N VAL A 73 -0.27 2.52 21.19
CA VAL A 73 -0.51 2.37 19.74
C VAL A 73 -1.46 1.19 19.46
N ASN A 74 -1.22 0.05 20.09
CA ASN A 74 -2.05 -1.15 19.94
C ASN A 74 -3.47 -0.93 20.46
N ALA A 75 -3.63 -0.27 21.61
CA ALA A 75 -4.95 0.08 22.14
C ALA A 75 -5.69 1.04 21.21
N PHE A 76 -5.02 2.11 20.74
CA PHE A 76 -5.60 3.08 19.81
C PHE A 76 -6.05 2.43 18.49
N LEU A 77 -5.17 1.65 17.86
CA LEU A 77 -5.49 0.98 16.58
C LEU A 77 -6.59 -0.06 16.73
N LYS A 78 -6.67 -0.77 17.86
CA LYS A 78 -7.77 -1.71 18.13
C LYS A 78 -9.10 -1.01 18.38
N ASN A 79 -9.10 0.08 19.14
CA ASN A 79 -10.31 0.87 19.39
C ASN A 79 -10.87 1.51 18.12
N HIS A 80 -9.99 1.84 17.17
CA HIS A 80 -10.36 2.44 15.89
C HIS A 80 -10.10 1.52 14.69
N TYR A 81 -10.23 0.20 14.89
CA TYR A 81 -9.82 -0.80 13.92
C TYR A 81 -10.48 -0.64 12.54
N ILE A 82 -11.79 -0.38 12.51
CA ILE A 82 -12.55 -0.20 11.27
C ILE A 82 -12.01 1.02 10.49
N ILE A 83 -11.77 2.14 11.19
CA ILE A 83 -11.21 3.35 10.59
C ILE A 83 -9.81 3.06 10.05
N PHE A 84 -8.98 2.34 10.80
CA PHE A 84 -7.64 1.95 10.38
C PHE A 84 -7.64 1.09 9.10
N LEU A 85 -8.56 0.12 9.00
CA LEU A 85 -8.74 -0.70 7.81
C LEU A 85 -9.14 0.14 6.58
N HIS A 86 -10.09 1.07 6.76
CA HIS A 86 -10.51 1.98 5.69
C HIS A 86 -9.37 2.89 5.25
N LEU A 87 -8.62 3.47 6.19
CA LEU A 87 -7.47 4.32 5.89
C LEU A 87 -6.42 3.58 5.05
N LEU A 88 -6.07 2.34 5.43
CA LEU A 88 -5.12 1.53 4.66
C LEU A 88 -5.65 1.19 3.25
N THR A 89 -6.93 0.84 3.15
CA THR A 89 -7.56 0.45 1.88
C THR A 89 -7.70 1.64 0.93
N ILE A 90 -8.09 2.81 1.44
CA ILE A 90 -8.16 4.06 0.67
C ILE A 90 -6.76 4.51 0.26
N SER A 91 -5.77 4.43 1.16
CA SER A 91 -4.38 4.79 0.84
C SER A 91 -3.80 3.90 -0.26
N PHE A 92 -4.09 2.59 -0.23
CA PHE A 92 -3.75 1.67 -1.32
C PHE A 92 -4.37 2.11 -2.65
N CYS A 93 -5.64 2.48 -2.65
CA CYS A 93 -6.32 2.99 -3.84
C CYS A 93 -5.68 4.28 -4.35
N LEU A 94 -5.38 5.23 -3.46
CA LEU A 94 -4.72 6.49 -3.83
C LEU A 94 -3.30 6.30 -4.38
N ALA A 95 -2.57 5.28 -3.91
CA ALA A 95 -1.26 4.94 -4.47
C ALA A 95 -1.32 4.58 -5.97
N HIS A 96 -2.49 4.16 -6.47
CA HIS A 96 -2.72 3.84 -7.88
C HIS A 96 -3.19 5.05 -8.71
N PHE A 97 -3.42 6.21 -8.10
CA PHE A 97 -3.95 7.39 -8.80
C PHE A 97 -3.04 7.87 -9.92
N GLY A 98 -1.72 7.81 -9.73
CA GLY A 98 -0.75 8.18 -10.76
C GLY A 98 -0.76 7.28 -12.00
N ASN A 99 -1.39 6.09 -11.94
CA ASN A 99 -1.39 5.13 -13.04
C ASN A 99 -2.44 5.42 -14.12
N TYR A 100 -3.36 6.36 -13.88
CA TYR A 100 -4.49 6.62 -14.76
C TYR A 100 -4.60 8.08 -15.18
N ASN A 101 -5.02 8.30 -16.43
CA ASN A 101 -5.24 9.65 -16.95
C ASN A 101 -6.69 10.11 -16.75
N PHE A 102 -6.91 10.83 -15.65
CA PHE A 102 -8.21 11.42 -15.30
C PHE A 102 -8.60 12.65 -16.14
N LYS A 103 -7.71 13.16 -17.00
CA LYS A 103 -8.05 14.31 -17.89
C LYS A 103 -8.85 13.88 -19.13
N THR A 104 -9.01 12.57 -19.35
CA THR A 104 -9.82 12.06 -20.46
C THR A 104 -11.31 12.28 -20.18
N LYS A 105 -12.15 12.44 -21.22
CA LYS A 105 -13.62 12.51 -21.08
C LYS A 105 -14.26 11.15 -20.76
N SER A 106 -13.46 10.10 -20.57
CA SER A 106 -13.94 8.73 -20.37
C SER A 106 -14.20 8.46 -18.88
N ILE A 107 -15.25 7.70 -18.58
CA ILE A 107 -15.55 7.23 -17.23
C ILE A 107 -14.63 6.08 -16.78
N VAL A 108 -13.90 5.47 -17.71
CA VAL A 108 -13.09 4.26 -17.48
C VAL A 108 -12.07 4.39 -16.34
N PRO A 109 -11.27 5.48 -16.22
CA PRO A 109 -10.32 5.63 -15.11
C PRO A 109 -10.98 5.58 -13.72
N TYR A 110 -12.20 6.12 -13.60
CA TYR A 110 -12.95 6.13 -12.34
C TYR A 110 -13.48 4.74 -11.99
N LEU A 111 -13.98 4.00 -12.98
CA LEU A 111 -14.42 2.61 -12.79
C LEU A 111 -13.26 1.70 -12.40
N ILE A 112 -12.09 1.87 -13.02
CA ILE A 112 -10.90 1.10 -12.65
C ILE A 112 -10.48 1.47 -11.23
N MET A 113 -10.46 2.76 -10.87
CA MET A 113 -10.12 3.18 -9.51
C MET A 113 -11.09 2.59 -8.47
N PHE A 114 -12.39 2.57 -8.77
CA PHE A 114 -13.39 1.93 -7.92
C PHE A 114 -13.13 0.41 -7.79
N SER A 115 -12.74 -0.27 -8.88
CA SER A 115 -12.32 -1.67 -8.84
C SER A 115 -11.07 -1.87 -7.97
N VAL A 116 -10.09 -0.96 -8.02
CA VAL A 116 -8.89 -1.00 -7.15
C VAL A 116 -9.29 -0.87 -5.68
N LEU A 117 -10.24 0.00 -5.35
CA LEU A 117 -10.77 0.13 -4.00
C LEU A 117 -11.44 -1.17 -3.52
N LEU A 118 -12.29 -1.79 -4.35
CA LEU A 118 -12.94 -3.06 -4.04
C LEU A 118 -11.92 -4.20 -3.85
N ASN A 119 -10.93 -4.29 -4.73
CA ASN A 119 -9.80 -5.21 -4.58
C ASN A 119 -9.07 -4.98 -3.25
N GLY A 120 -8.91 -3.71 -2.86
CA GLY A 120 -8.28 -3.37 -1.60
C GLY A 120 -9.02 -3.94 -0.38
N TYR A 121 -10.36 -3.94 -0.39
CA TYR A 121 -11.17 -4.60 0.63
C TYR A 121 -11.10 -6.12 0.54
N LEU A 122 -11.13 -6.68 -0.67
CA LEU A 122 -11.01 -8.13 -0.89
C LEU A 122 -9.69 -8.65 -0.32
N PHE A 123 -8.57 -8.01 -0.62
CA PHE A 123 -7.25 -8.41 -0.10
C PHE A 123 -7.16 -8.22 1.41
N SER A 124 -7.75 -7.16 1.96
CA SER A 124 -7.87 -7.00 3.43
C SER A 124 -8.64 -8.15 4.07
N TYR A 125 -9.76 -8.58 3.47
CA TYR A 125 -10.50 -9.75 3.93
C TYR A 125 -9.68 -11.04 3.84
N VAL A 126 -8.99 -11.26 2.72
CA VAL A 126 -8.12 -12.43 2.53
C VAL A 126 -7.01 -12.46 3.57
N ARG A 127 -6.35 -11.33 3.82
CA ARG A 127 -5.32 -11.19 4.84
C ARG A 127 -5.84 -11.57 6.23
N LEU A 128 -7.04 -11.12 6.59
CA LEU A 128 -7.60 -11.35 7.92
C LEU A 128 -8.07 -12.79 8.12
N ARG A 129 -8.63 -13.41 7.08
CA ARG A 129 -9.19 -14.76 7.17
C ARG A 129 -8.17 -15.87 6.86
N PHE A 130 -7.29 -15.66 5.90
CA PHE A 130 -6.38 -16.69 5.38
C PHE A 130 -4.90 -16.38 5.63
N GLY A 131 -4.53 -15.12 5.81
CA GLY A 131 -3.15 -14.71 6.13
C GLY A 131 -2.45 -13.96 4.99
N ILE A 132 -1.20 -13.53 5.23
CA ILE A 132 -0.49 -12.63 4.29
C ILE A 132 -0.09 -13.35 2.99
N GLN A 133 0.30 -14.63 3.08
CA GLN A 133 0.74 -15.42 1.93
C GLN A 133 -0.38 -15.53 0.87
N TYR A 134 -1.61 -15.81 1.31
CA TYR A 134 -2.77 -15.88 0.42
C TYR A 134 -3.12 -14.52 -0.17
N SER A 135 -3.01 -13.43 0.63
CA SER A 135 -3.25 -12.07 0.14
C SER A 135 -2.28 -11.71 -0.98
N ILE A 136 -0.98 -11.97 -0.77
CA ILE A 136 0.08 -11.77 -1.77
C ILE A 136 -0.19 -12.62 -3.02
N PHE A 137 -0.48 -13.91 -2.85
CA PHE A 137 -0.71 -14.80 -3.98
C PHE A 137 -1.90 -14.37 -4.84
N ILE A 138 -3.04 -14.09 -4.22
CA ILE A 138 -4.25 -13.64 -4.92
C ILE A 138 -4.00 -12.30 -5.60
N HIS A 139 -3.27 -11.38 -4.97
CA HIS A 139 -2.94 -10.09 -5.56
C HIS A 139 -2.03 -10.24 -6.78
N MET A 140 -0.94 -11.02 -6.69
CA MET A 140 -0.08 -11.31 -7.84
C MET A 140 -0.85 -12.00 -8.97
N PHE A 141 -1.71 -12.96 -8.64
CA PHE A 141 -2.55 -13.66 -9.61
C PHE A 141 -3.49 -12.70 -10.32
N HIS A 142 -4.21 -11.86 -9.56
CA HIS A 142 -5.12 -10.86 -10.11
C HIS A 142 -4.38 -9.88 -11.04
N ASN A 143 -3.26 -9.32 -10.59
CA ASN A 143 -2.49 -8.37 -11.37
C ASN A 143 -1.94 -9.01 -12.67
N THR A 144 -1.46 -10.25 -12.58
CA THR A 144 -1.00 -11.00 -13.76
C THR A 144 -2.12 -11.27 -14.75
N LEU A 145 -3.30 -11.68 -14.27
CA LEU A 145 -4.45 -11.99 -15.13
C LEU A 145 -4.96 -10.74 -15.85
N VAL A 146 -5.07 -9.62 -15.14
CA VAL A 146 -5.51 -8.33 -15.73
C VAL A 146 -4.50 -7.80 -16.75
N THR A 147 -3.21 -7.99 -16.51
CA THR A 147 -2.15 -7.51 -17.42
C THR A 147 -1.81 -8.49 -18.55
N LEU A 148 -2.34 -9.72 -18.52
CA LEU A 148 -2.04 -10.76 -19.49
C LEU A 148 -2.24 -10.33 -20.96
N PRO A 149 -3.31 -9.63 -21.36
CA PRO A 149 -3.48 -9.19 -22.76
C PRO A 149 -2.35 -8.27 -23.23
N ILE A 150 -1.83 -7.43 -22.34
CA ILE A 150 -0.71 -6.53 -22.62
C ILE A 150 0.57 -7.35 -22.75
N ILE A 151 0.82 -8.28 -21.81
CA ILE A 151 1.99 -9.16 -21.84
C ILE A 151 2.06 -9.94 -23.16
N LEU A 152 0.94 -10.55 -23.58
CA LEU A 152 0.88 -11.32 -24.83
C LEU A 152 1.14 -10.47 -26.08
N LYS A 153 0.79 -9.18 -26.05
CA LYS A 153 1.08 -8.25 -27.15
C LYS A 153 2.59 -7.99 -27.32
N PHE A 154 3.39 -8.08 -26.26
CA PHE A 154 4.84 -7.89 -26.33
C PHE A 154 5.61 -9.12 -26.87
N PHE A 155 4.98 -10.30 -26.89
CA PHE A 155 5.58 -11.54 -27.41
C PHE A 155 5.19 -11.85 -28.86
N LYS A 156 4.35 -11.02 -29.48
CA LYS A 156 4.06 -11.03 -30.91
C LYS A 156 4.83 -9.91 -31.60
#